data_AF-A0A3S4HNT2-F1
#
_entry.id   AF-A0A3S4HNT2-F1
#
_cell.length_a   1.000
_cell.length_b   1.000
_cell.length_c   1.000
_cell.angle_alpha   90.00
_cell.angle_beta   90.00
_cell.angle_gamma   90.00
#
_symmetry.space_group_name_H-M   'P 1'
#
loop_
_entity.id
_entity.type
_entity.pdbx_description
1 polymer ?
#
loop_
_entity_poly.entity_id
_entity_poly.type
_entity_poly.pdbx_seq_one_letter_code
_entity_poly.pdbx_strand_id
1 'polypeptide(L)'
;MVPFEQLLERDALYLFDFAPQIADIREQPFKFQYAMSNKVRRYTPDYALTMRDGSILIVEVKPTRSLAKPEVREKLLYIRYAMQRQGHQFWSVPAPVDSGLSTKL
;
A
#
# COMPACT_ATOMS: atom_id res chain seq x y z
N MET A 1 9.71 2.65 15.31
CA MET A 1 8.70 1.57 15.14
C MET A 1 7.42 2.24 14.72
N VAL A 2 7.06 2.06 13.45
CA VAL A 2 5.86 2.64 12.83
C VAL A 2 4.66 1.74 13.20
N PRO A 3 3.47 2.29 13.53
CA PRO A 3 2.27 1.49 13.73
C PRO A 3 1.92 0.65 12.47
N PHE A 4 1.09 -0.37 12.67
CA PHE A 4 0.47 -1.14 11.59
C PHE A 4 -0.91 -1.61 12.06
N GLU A 5 -1.94 -1.50 11.23
CA GLU A 5 -3.34 -1.77 11.59
C GLU A 5 -3.73 -3.24 11.33
N GLN A 6 -2.98 -3.97 10.49
CA GLN A 6 -3.19 -5.39 10.20
C GLN A 6 -1.85 -6.15 10.18
N LEU A 7 -1.80 -7.41 10.64
CA LEU A 7 -0.56 -8.22 10.70
C LEU A 7 0.23 -8.27 9.37
N LEU A 8 -0.47 -8.11 8.25
CA LEU A 8 0.09 -8.10 6.89
C LEU A 8 0.91 -6.84 6.57
N GLU A 9 0.55 -5.71 7.17
CA GLU A 9 1.24 -4.43 7.02
C GLU A 9 2.59 -4.47 7.74
N ARG A 10 2.68 -5.17 8.87
CA ARG A 10 3.93 -5.43 9.59
C ARG A 10 4.96 -6.15 8.72
N ASP A 11 4.54 -7.21 8.03
CA ASP A 11 5.47 -8.03 7.24
C ASP A 11 5.95 -7.28 5.99
N ALA A 12 5.09 -6.47 5.39
CA ALA A 12 5.49 -5.55 4.33
C ALA A 12 6.48 -4.49 4.83
N LEU A 13 6.23 -3.93 6.03
CA LEU A 13 7.12 -2.95 6.65
C LEU A 13 8.52 -3.53 6.90
N TYR A 14 8.62 -4.78 7.37
CA TYR A 14 9.91 -5.46 7.50
C TYR A 14 10.65 -5.52 6.16
N LEU A 15 9.99 -5.95 5.08
CA LEU A 15 10.62 -5.99 3.76
C LEU A 15 11.09 -4.61 3.28
N PHE A 16 10.32 -3.56 3.56
CA PHE A 16 10.71 -2.20 3.20
C PHE A 16 11.92 -1.72 3.99
N ASP A 17 11.98 -2.00 5.29
CA ASP A 17 13.08 -1.60 6.17
C ASP A 17 14.41 -2.27 5.79
N PHE A 18 14.36 -3.49 5.24
CA PHE A 18 15.54 -4.21 4.75
C PHE A 18 15.94 -3.86 3.30
N ALA A 19 15.10 -3.15 2.55
CA ALA A 19 15.36 -2.84 1.15
C ALA A 19 16.33 -1.65 1.04
N PRO A 20 17.59 -1.85 0.58
CA PRO A 20 18.62 -0.81 0.63
C PRO A 20 18.32 0.42 -0.24
N GLN A 21 17.43 0.30 -1.22
CA GLN A 21 17.00 1.39 -2.09
C GLN A 21 16.00 2.34 -1.42
N ILE A 22 15.36 1.94 -0.32
CA ILE A 22 14.40 2.76 0.42
C ILE A 22 15.16 3.62 1.43
N ALA A 23 14.85 4.92 1.45
CA ALA A 23 15.48 5.92 2.32
C ALA A 23 14.56 6.35 3.47
N ASP A 24 13.24 6.37 3.26
CA ASP A 24 12.25 6.76 4.26
C ASP A 24 10.92 6.04 4.02
N ILE A 25 10.20 5.74 5.11
CA ILE A 25 8.91 5.05 5.09
C ILE A 25 7.92 5.87 5.92
N ARG A 26 6.80 6.27 5.31
CA ARG A 26 5.69 6.95 6.00
C ARG A 26 4.42 6.12 5.90
N GLU A 27 3.87 5.73 7.05
CA GLU A 27 2.53 5.13 7.12
C GLU A 27 1.45 6.19 6.91
N GLN A 28 0.35 5.79 6.26
CA GLN A 28 -0.86 6.60 6.07
C GLN A 28 -0.55 8.05 5.66
N PRO A 29 0.28 8.24 4.62
CA PRO A 29 1.03 9.48 4.39
C PRO A 29 0.13 10.69 4.12
N PHE A 30 -1.08 10.44 3.60
CA PHE A 30 -2.09 11.46 3.37
C PHE A 30 -3.46 10.83 3.10
N LYS A 31 -4.51 11.64 3.20
CA LYS A 31 -5.87 11.26 2.80
C LYS A 31 -6.22 12.00 1.52
N PHE A 32 -6.81 11.32 0.55
CA PHE A 32 -7.28 11.95 -0.68
C PHE A 32 -8.66 11.46 -1.11
N GLN A 33 -9.25 12.18 -2.06
CA GLN A 33 -10.56 11.85 -2.63
C GLN A 33 -10.44 11.34 -4.07
N TYR A 34 -11.21 10.32 -4.40
CA TYR A 34 -11.30 9.79 -5.76
C TYR A 34 -12.77 9.55 -6.16
N ALA A 35 -13.04 9.62 -7.46
CA ALA A 35 -14.37 9.36 -8.00
C ALA A 35 -14.48 7.90 -8.46
N MET A 36 -15.56 7.23 -8.08
CA MET A 36 -15.90 5.87 -8.53
C MET A 36 -17.43 5.70 -8.51
N SER A 37 -18.00 5.27 -9.63
CA SER A 37 -19.44 5.02 -9.79
C SER A 37 -20.32 6.22 -9.36
N ASN A 38 -20.00 7.42 -9.87
CA ASN A 38 -20.66 8.70 -9.55
C ASN A 38 -20.63 9.11 -8.07
N LYS A 39 -19.79 8.47 -7.25
CA LYS A 39 -19.59 8.81 -5.85
C LYS A 39 -18.14 9.26 -5.63
N VAL A 40 -17.98 10.28 -4.79
CA VAL A 40 -16.67 10.68 -4.27
C VAL A 40 -16.40 9.86 -3.01
N ARG A 41 -15.23 9.22 -2.96
CA ARG A 41 -14.78 8.37 -1.86
C ARG A 41 -13.48 8.91 -1.29
N ARG A 42 -13.27 8.72 0.01
CA ARG A 42 -12.00 9.00 0.68
C ARG A 42 -11.14 7.75 0.72
N TYR A 43 -9.84 7.94 0.61
CA TYR A 43 -8.86 6.88 0.68
C TYR A 43 -7.56 7.38 1.33
N THR A 44 -6.94 6.51 2.09
CA THR A 44 -5.63 6.70 2.73
C THR A 44 -4.78 5.53 2.26
N PRO A 45 -3.64 5.75 1.58
CA PRO A 45 -2.71 4.66 1.25
C PRO A 45 -2.09 4.11 2.52
N ASP A 46 -1.65 2.85 2.50
CA ASP A 46 -0.96 2.25 3.65
C ASP A 46 0.43 2.89 3.86
N TYR A 47 1.21 3.09 2.78
CA TYR A 47 2.57 3.65 2.88
C TYR A 47 2.96 4.60 1.74
N ALA A 48 3.88 5.53 2.03
CA ALA A 48 4.76 6.16 1.04
C ALA A 48 6.20 5.74 1.30
N LEU A 49 6.87 5.26 0.25
CA LEU A 49 8.27 4.88 0.24
C LEU A 49 9.05 5.95 -0.52
N THR A 50 9.96 6.64 0.17
CA THR A 50 10.92 7.52 -0.49
C THR A 50 12.14 6.69 -0.86
N MET A 51 12.44 6.59 -2.14
CA MET A 51 13.62 5.92 -2.66
C MET A 51 14.87 6.80 -2.51
N ARG A 52 16.06 6.20 -2.53
CA ARG A 52 17.34 6.93 -2.45
C ARG A 52 17.59 7.88 -3.63
N ASP A 53 16.96 7.63 -4.79
CA ASP A 53 17.01 8.53 -5.94
C ASP A 53 16.04 9.72 -5.81
N GLY A 54 15.31 9.82 -4.69
CA GLY A 54 14.33 10.86 -4.41
C GLY A 54 12.93 10.59 -4.96
N SER A 55 12.72 9.50 -5.72
CA SER A 55 11.39 9.12 -6.18
C SER A 55 10.51 8.64 -5.03
N ILE A 56 9.20 8.85 -5.15
CA ILE A 56 8.22 8.44 -4.14
C ILE A 56 7.27 7.41 -4.74
N LEU A 57 7.19 6.25 -4.11
CA LEU A 57 6.24 5.20 -4.43
C LEU A 57 5.16 5.13 -3.36
N ILE A 58 3.90 5.28 -3.76
CA ILE A 58 2.75 5.04 -2.90
C ILE A 58 2.38 3.56 -2.97
N VAL A 59 2.24 2.93 -1.80
CA VAL A 59 2.00 1.49 -1.68
C VAL A 59 0.69 1.22 -0.94
N GLU A 60 -0.09 0.30 -1.51
CA GLU A 60 -1.21 -0.35 -0.84
C GLU A 60 -0.88 -1.84 -0.64
N VAL A 61 -0.98 -2.33 0.58
CA VAL A 61 -0.80 -3.73 0.93
C VAL A 61 -2.16 -4.43 0.93
N LYS A 62 -2.27 -5.55 0.22
CA LYS A 62 -3.50 -6.37 0.19
C LYS A 62 -3.19 -7.86 0.22
N PRO A 63 -4.01 -8.69 0.89
CA PRO A 63 -3.90 -10.13 0.73
C PRO A 63 -4.04 -10.54 -0.74
N THR A 64 -3.26 -11.53 -1.19
CA THR A 64 -3.34 -12.08 -2.55
C THR A 64 -4.77 -12.49 -2.92
N ARG A 65 -5.49 -13.13 -1.99
CA ARG A 65 -6.90 -13.51 -2.18
C ARG A 65 -7.83 -12.31 -2.40
N SER A 66 -7.53 -11.16 -1.81
CA SER A 66 -8.30 -9.92 -2.00
C SER A 66 -7.99 -9.30 -3.35
N LEU A 67 -6.71 -9.32 -3.78
CA LEU A 67 -6.32 -8.86 -5.11
C LEU A 67 -6.93 -9.69 -6.25
N ALA A 68 -7.40 -10.92 -5.99
CA ALA A 68 -8.11 -11.72 -6.98
C ALA A 68 -9.58 -11.28 -7.19
N LYS A 69 -10.16 -10.53 -6.25
CA LYS A 69 -11.56 -10.12 -6.30
C LYS A 69 -11.77 -8.98 -7.30
N PRO A 70 -12.69 -9.11 -8.28
CA PRO A 70 -12.93 -8.08 -9.29
C PRO A 70 -13.23 -6.69 -8.72
N GLU A 71 -14.05 -6.61 -7.67
CA GLU A 71 -14.43 -5.37 -7.01
C GLU A 71 -13.24 -4.65 -6.35
N VAL A 72 -12.27 -5.41 -5.83
CA VAL A 72 -11.04 -4.86 -5.24
C VAL A 72 -10.14 -4.33 -6.35
N ARG A 73 -9.97 -5.09 -7.44
CA ARG A 73 -9.19 -4.65 -8.61
C ARG A 73 -9.74 -3.38 -9.22
N GLU A 74 -11.05 -3.33 -9.42
CA GLU A 74 -11.74 -2.15 -9.96
C GLU A 74 -11.47 -0.93 -9.07
N LYS A 75 -11.70 -1.05 -7.76
CA LYS A 75 -11.42 0.03 -6.80
C LYS A 75 -9.96 0.51 -6.90
N LEU A 76 -8.99 -0.40 -6.92
CA LEU A 76 -7.56 -0.07 -7.01
C LEU A 76 -7.20 0.61 -8.33
N LEU A 77 -7.86 0.26 -9.44
CA LEU A 77 -7.67 0.95 -10.72
C LEU A 77 -8.09 2.42 -10.63
N TYR A 78 -9.27 2.72 -10.07
CA TYR A 78 -9.71 4.11 -9.88
C TYR A 78 -8.77 4.91 -8.96
N ILE A 79 -8.27 4.29 -7.89
CA ILE A 79 -7.27 4.89 -7.00
C ILE A 79 -5.97 5.19 -7.77
N ARG A 80 -5.47 4.22 -8.54
CA ARG A 80 -4.27 4.38 -9.36
C ARG A 80 -4.40 5.54 -10.35
N TYR A 81 -5.51 5.62 -11.07
CA TYR A 81 -5.77 6.73 -11.98
C TYR A 81 -5.78 8.08 -11.26
N ALA A 82 -6.42 8.15 -10.10
CA ALA A 82 -6.46 9.39 -9.33
C ALA A 82 -5.08 9.79 -8.78
N MET A 83 -4.25 8.84 -8.35
CA MET A 83 -2.87 9.07 -7.93
C MET A 83 -1.97 9.55 -9.07
N GLN A 84 -2.08 8.90 -10.24
CA GLN A 84 -1.31 9.29 -11.43
C GLN A 84 -1.63 10.72 -11.87
N ARG A 85 -2.90 11.14 -11.78
CA ARG A 85 -3.31 12.53 -12.06
C ARG A 85 -2.72 13.55 -11.10
N GLN A 86 -2.31 13.13 -9.90
CA GLN A 86 -1.62 13.96 -8.91
C GLN A 86 -0.09 13.83 -9.00
N GLY A 87 0.43 13.09 -9.99
CA GLY A 87 1.87 12.90 -10.19
C GLY A 87 2.49 11.81 -9.31
N HIS A 88 1.68 11.02 -8.60
CA HIS A 88 2.16 9.96 -7.74
C HIS A 88 2.24 8.61 -8.46
N GLN A 89 3.34 7.88 -8.25
CA GLN A 89 3.42 6.46 -8.58
C GLN A 89 2.65 5.65 -7.53
N PHE A 90 1.84 4.68 -7.97
CA PHE A 90 1.00 3.88 -7.09
C PHE A 90 1.09 2.40 -7.44
N TRP A 91 1.47 1.56 -6.48
CA TRP A 91 1.50 0.10 -6.59
C TRP A 91 0.68 -0.56 -5.48
N SER A 92 -0.18 -1.50 -5.86
CA SER A 92 -0.77 -2.46 -4.93
C SER A 92 0.09 -3.72 -4.92
N VAL A 93 0.65 -4.06 -3.76
CA VAL A 93 1.48 -5.25 -3.59
C VAL A 93 0.73 -6.34 -2.82
N PRO A 94 0.90 -7.62 -3.17
CA PRO A 94 0.44 -8.69 -2.32
C PRO A 94 1.21 -8.61 -0.99
N ALA A 95 0.49 -8.75 0.12
CA ALA A 95 1.14 -9.01 1.40
C ALA A 95 1.98 -10.29 1.28
N PRO A 96 3.15 -10.36 1.93
CA PRO A 96 3.90 -11.61 2.04
C PRO A 96 2.97 -12.69 2.58
N VAL A 97 3.02 -13.88 1.98
CA VAL A 97 2.24 -15.01 2.48
C VAL A 97 2.77 -15.34 3.87
N ASP A 98 1.90 -15.28 4.88
CA ASP A 98 2.18 -15.84 6.21
C ASP A 98 2.73 -17.27 6.01
N SER A 99 4.02 -17.47 6.28
CA SER A 99 4.69 -18.77 6.12
C SER A 99 4.26 -19.78 7.19
N GLY A 100 3.18 -19.52 7.92
CA GLY A 100 2.62 -20.43 8.91
C GLY A 100 3.47 -20.59 10.17
N LEU A 101 4.50 -19.77 10.41
CA LEU A 101 5.15 -19.70 11.72
C LEU A 101 4.34 -18.82 12.69
N SER A 102 3.10 -19.23 12.94
CA SER A 102 2.49 -19.03 14.25
C SER A 102 3.14 -20.04 15.20
N THR A 103 4.41 -19.80 15.54
CA THR A 103 4.99 -20.45 16.71
C THR A 103 4.33 -19.78 17.91
N LYS A 104 3.46 -20.55 18.56
CA LYS A 104 2.95 -20.26 19.90
C LYS A 104 4.10 -19.72 20.77
N LEU A 105 3.91 -18.53 21.30
CA LEU A 105 4.51 -18.06 22.55
C LEU A 105 3.35 -17.76 23.49
#